data_AF-A0A913ZN28-F1
#
_entry.id   AF-A0A913ZN28-F1
#
_cell.length_a   1.000
_cell.length_b   1.000
_cell.length_c   1.000
_cell.angle_alpha   90.00
_cell.angle_beta   90.00
_cell.angle_gamma   90.00
#
_symmetry.space_group_name_H-M   'P 1'
#
loop_
_entity.id
_entity.type
_entity.pdbx_description
1 polymer ?
#
loop_
_entity_poly.entity_id
_entity_poly.type
_entity_poly.pdbx_seq_one_letter_code
_entity_poly.pdbx_strand_id
1 'polypeptide(L)'
;MIFAILVCLVPAALGNSAGPPGSSNPSLCTDMIPTGHNGGVSMATDQDNPPYAIDTSSSEYTPNGSLTVTIRGLGGNQFKGFFIQARRADPARDNEVAVGTFSSAPATTQLLFCHNVAHVRNPV
;
A
#
# COMPACT_ATOMS: atom_id res chain seq x y z
N MET A 1 -4.92 -27.28 -45.45
CA MET A 1 -5.62 -26.32 -44.58
C MET A 1 -4.71 -26.03 -43.39
N ILE A 2 -4.08 -24.85 -43.38
CA ILE A 2 -3.23 -24.40 -42.26
C ILE A 2 -4.15 -23.71 -41.27
N PHE A 3 -4.29 -24.28 -40.07
CA PHE A 3 -4.88 -23.59 -38.93
C PHE A 3 -3.79 -22.71 -38.34
N ALA A 4 -3.74 -21.45 -38.75
CA ALA A 4 -2.93 -20.44 -38.10
C ALA A 4 -3.55 -20.16 -36.73
N ILE A 5 -2.95 -20.71 -35.67
CA ILE A 5 -3.31 -20.42 -34.29
C ILE A 5 -2.87 -18.98 -34.02
N LEU A 6 -3.81 -18.05 -34.09
CA LEU A 6 -3.66 -16.68 -33.62
C LEU A 6 -3.61 -16.72 -32.09
N VAL A 7 -2.42 -16.97 -31.53
CA VAL A 7 -2.20 -16.83 -30.08
C VAL A 7 -2.32 -15.33 -29.78
N CYS A 8 -3.48 -14.93 -29.26
CA CYS A 8 -3.71 -13.59 -28.75
C CYS A 8 -2.57 -13.22 -27.80
N LEU A 9 -1.82 -12.18 -28.16
CA LEU A 9 -0.92 -11.43 -27.29
C LEU A 9 -1.75 -10.72 -26.21
N VAL A 10 -2.43 -11.48 -25.37
CA VAL A 10 -3.02 -10.92 -24.15
C VAL A 10 -1.82 -10.66 -23.24
N PRO A 11 -1.49 -9.40 -22.91
CA PRO A 11 -0.46 -9.15 -21.92
C PRO A 11 -0.87 -9.91 -20.65
N ALA A 12 -0.03 -10.86 -20.23
CA ALA A 12 -0.26 -11.60 -19.01
C ALA A 12 -0.25 -10.58 -17.87
N ALA A 13 -1.43 -10.28 -17.32
CA ALA A 13 -1.53 -9.53 -16.09
C ALA A 13 -0.93 -10.42 -15.00
N LEU A 14 0.24 -10.03 -14.47
CA LEU A 14 0.80 -10.67 -13.29
C LEU A 14 -0.15 -10.40 -12.12
N GLY A 15 -1.05 -11.35 -11.86
CA GLY A 15 -1.90 -11.35 -10.67
C GLY A 15 -1.03 -11.68 -9.46
N ASN A 16 -0.69 -10.65 -8.68
CA ASN A 16 0.03 -10.85 -7.43
C ASN A 16 -0.99 -11.15 -6.34
N SER A 17 -1.06 -12.41 -5.90
CA SER A 17 -1.91 -12.88 -4.79
C SER A 17 -1.54 -12.32 -3.41
N ALA A 18 -0.70 -11.27 -3.39
CA ALA A 18 -0.15 -10.57 -2.26
C ALA A 18 0.26 -9.21 -2.83
N GLY A 19 -0.31 -8.06 -2.43
CA GLY A 19 -0.02 -6.64 -2.81
C GLY A 19 1.16 -6.30 -3.77
N PRO A 20 1.91 -5.20 -3.58
CA PRO A 20 3.16 -5.00 -4.35
C PRO A 20 4.31 -5.81 -3.72
N PRO A 21 4.84 -6.89 -4.35
CA PRO A 21 5.90 -7.71 -3.74
C PRO A 21 7.14 -6.86 -3.43
N GLY A 22 7.59 -6.88 -2.17
CA GLY A 22 8.76 -6.10 -1.74
C GLY A 22 10.04 -6.53 -2.46
N SER A 23 10.16 -7.82 -2.81
CA SER A 23 11.30 -8.34 -3.58
C SER A 23 11.37 -7.79 -5.02
N SER A 24 10.23 -7.52 -5.65
CA SER A 24 10.18 -6.93 -7.00
C SER A 24 10.16 -5.41 -6.98
N ASN A 25 9.97 -4.80 -5.80
CA ASN A 25 9.91 -3.35 -5.60
C ASN A 25 10.84 -2.99 -4.42
N PRO A 26 12.16 -3.06 -4.59
CA PRO A 26 13.11 -2.91 -3.49
C PRO A 26 13.05 -1.52 -2.83
N SER A 27 12.67 -0.48 -3.57
CA SER A 27 12.51 0.87 -3.04
C SER A 27 11.18 1.09 -2.29
N LEU A 28 10.21 0.15 -2.39
CA LEU A 28 8.89 0.26 -1.77
C LEU A 28 8.97 0.58 -0.27
N CYS A 29 9.96 -0.01 0.41
CA CYS A 29 10.19 0.16 1.84
C CYS A 29 10.77 1.54 2.21
N THR A 30 11.30 2.29 1.24
CA THR A 30 12.04 3.54 1.40
C THR A 30 11.26 4.71 0.83
N ASP A 31 10.85 4.66 -0.43
CA ASP A 31 10.23 5.80 -1.12
C ASP A 31 8.69 5.83 -0.98
N MET A 32 8.03 4.69 -0.72
CA MET A 32 6.57 4.53 -0.80
C MET A 32 5.98 4.91 -2.17
N ILE A 33 6.77 4.95 -3.24
CA ILE A 33 6.35 5.36 -4.57
C ILE A 33 5.95 4.11 -5.35
N PRO A 34 4.66 3.94 -5.68
CA PRO A 34 4.22 2.82 -6.49
C PRO A 34 4.52 3.12 -7.96
N THR A 35 5.78 2.97 -8.39
CA THR A 35 6.25 3.31 -9.75
C THR A 35 5.49 2.56 -10.85
N GLY A 36 5.04 1.33 -10.58
CA GLY A 36 4.15 0.56 -11.45
C GLY A 36 2.69 1.06 -11.53
N HIS A 37 2.31 2.06 -10.73
CA HIS A 37 0.99 2.69 -10.69
C HIS A 37 1.11 4.16 -11.09
N ASN A 38 1.11 4.44 -12.40
CA ASN A 38 1.21 5.80 -12.94
C ASN A 38 2.45 6.59 -12.45
N GLY A 39 3.59 5.89 -12.27
CA GLY A 39 4.81 6.52 -11.77
C GLY A 39 4.69 7.09 -10.35
N GLY A 40 3.71 6.64 -9.57
CA GLY A 40 3.39 7.18 -8.25
C GLY A 40 2.67 8.52 -8.26
N VAL A 41 2.30 9.05 -9.44
CA VAL A 41 1.51 10.27 -9.54
C VAL A 41 0.07 9.95 -9.19
N SER A 42 -0.46 10.66 -8.18
CA SER A 42 -1.85 10.53 -7.75
C SER A 42 -2.80 10.76 -8.93
N MET A 43 -3.74 9.84 -9.11
CA MET A 43 -4.83 9.97 -10.07
C MET A 43 -6.04 10.70 -9.48
N ALA A 44 -5.98 11.15 -8.22
CA ALA A 44 -7.04 11.93 -7.61
C ALA A 44 -7.14 13.31 -8.28
N THR A 45 -8.24 13.54 -9.00
CA THR A 45 -8.51 14.79 -9.72
C THR A 45 -9.07 15.88 -8.81
N ASP A 46 -9.61 15.51 -7.66
CA ASP A 46 -10.14 16.40 -6.64
C ASP A 46 -9.44 16.09 -5.31
N GLN A 47 -8.63 17.03 -4.82
CA GLN A 47 -7.92 16.87 -3.56
C GLN A 47 -8.78 17.20 -2.34
N ASP A 48 -9.86 17.96 -2.51
CA ASP A 48 -10.81 18.27 -1.44
C ASP A 48 -11.75 17.09 -1.18
N ASN A 49 -11.99 16.25 -2.20
CA ASN A 49 -12.82 15.04 -2.11
C ASN A 49 -12.07 13.77 -2.58
N PRO A 50 -11.06 13.29 -1.83
CA PRO A 50 -10.35 12.09 -2.22
C PRO A 50 -11.27 10.85 -2.19
N PRO A 51 -11.06 9.85 -3.06
CA PRO A 51 -11.90 8.64 -3.10
C PRO A 51 -11.65 7.67 -1.93
N TYR A 52 -10.58 7.87 -1.16
CA TYR A 52 -10.16 7.00 -0.05
C TYR A 52 -9.69 7.86 1.13
N ALA A 53 -9.86 7.34 2.35
CA ALA A 53 -9.42 7.99 3.58
C ALA A 53 -8.61 7.03 4.47
N ILE A 54 -7.68 7.62 5.22
CA ILE A 54 -6.94 6.96 6.29
C ILE A 54 -7.23 7.74 7.57
N ASP A 55 -7.85 7.08 8.54
CA ASP A 55 -8.20 7.64 9.83
C ASP A 55 -7.42 6.92 10.94
N THR A 56 -7.11 7.63 12.02
CA THR A 56 -6.51 7.04 13.23
C THR A 56 -7.43 7.28 14.43
N SER A 57 -7.41 6.38 15.41
CA SER A 57 -8.24 6.51 16.62
C SER A 57 -7.89 7.70 17.52
N SER A 58 -6.72 8.32 17.31
CA SER A 58 -6.24 9.50 18.04
C SER A 58 -5.15 10.21 17.23
N SER A 59 -5.06 11.53 17.36
CA SER A 59 -3.98 12.36 16.80
C SER A 59 -2.69 12.32 17.62
N GLU A 60 -2.75 11.76 18.83
CA GLU A 60 -1.62 11.63 19.75
C GLU A 60 -1.33 10.16 20.04
N TYR A 61 -0.05 9.85 20.25
CA TYR A 61 0.40 8.53 20.70
C TYR A 61 1.33 8.68 21.90
N THR A 62 1.31 7.68 22.78
CA THR A 62 2.30 7.51 23.84
C THR A 62 3.28 6.40 23.45
N PRO A 63 4.51 6.39 24.01
CA PRO A 63 5.38 5.22 23.89
C PRO A 63 4.64 3.95 24.30
N ASN A 64 4.74 2.89 23.49
CA ASN A 64 4.04 1.61 23.67
C ASN A 64 2.50 1.66 23.64
N GLY A 65 1.92 2.83 23.38
CA GLY A 65 0.50 2.97 23.10
C GLY A 65 0.14 2.33 21.75
N SER A 66 -1.13 1.99 21.57
CA SER A 66 -1.64 1.47 20.31
C SER A 66 -2.67 2.43 19.72
N LEU A 67 -2.62 2.59 18.40
CA LEU A 67 -3.60 3.33 17.63
C LEU A 67 -4.28 2.37 16.66
N THR A 68 -5.59 2.53 16.49
CA THR A 68 -6.31 1.84 15.41
C THR A 68 -6.21 2.70 14.15
N VAL A 69 -5.68 2.12 13.07
CA VAL A 69 -5.63 2.73 11.74
C VAL A 69 -6.75 2.13 10.89
N THR A 70 -7.58 2.99 10.29
CA THR A 70 -8.69 2.59 9.44
C THR A 70 -8.46 3.12 8.02
N ILE A 71 -8.48 2.24 7.03
CA ILE A 71 -8.44 2.60 5.61
C ILE A 71 -9.81 2.30 5.02
N ARG A 72 -10.44 3.28 4.36
CA ARG A 72 -11.79 3.13 3.80
C ARG A 72 -11.95 3.85 2.48
N GLY A 73 -12.84 3.32 1.63
CA GLY A 73 -13.33 4.04 0.46
C GLY A 73 -14.46 4.99 0.82
N LEU A 74 -14.52 6.11 0.10
CA LEU A 74 -15.55 7.14 0.25
C LEU A 74 -16.50 7.09 -0.96
N GLY A 75 -17.77 7.46 -0.77
CA GLY A 75 -18.74 7.50 -1.88
C GLY A 75 -18.99 6.15 -2.57
N GLY A 76 -18.79 5.03 -1.87
CA GLY A 76 -18.94 3.68 -2.43
C GLY A 76 -17.71 3.15 -3.20
N ASN A 77 -16.63 3.93 -3.28
CA ASN A 77 -15.38 3.47 -3.88
C ASN A 77 -14.79 2.28 -3.11
N GLN A 78 -14.14 1.37 -3.82
CA GLN A 78 -13.44 0.22 -3.25
C GLN A 78 -12.00 0.19 -3.76
N PHE A 79 -11.05 -0.05 -2.87
CA PHE A 79 -9.66 -0.29 -3.26
C PHE A 79 -9.42 -1.78 -3.51
N LYS A 80 -8.63 -2.11 -4.53
CA LYS A 80 -8.22 -3.49 -4.84
C LYS A 80 -7.06 -3.98 -3.95
N GLY A 81 -6.27 -3.05 -3.44
CA GLY A 81 -5.11 -3.34 -2.60
C GLY A 81 -4.56 -2.05 -2.00
N PHE A 82 -3.73 -2.21 -0.98
CA PHE A 82 -3.04 -1.11 -0.33
C PHE A 82 -1.69 -1.58 0.23
N PHE A 83 -0.83 -0.61 0.50
CA PHE A 83 0.38 -0.75 1.29
C PHE A 83 0.49 0.47 2.21
N ILE A 84 0.78 0.26 3.49
CA ILE A 84 0.83 1.35 4.47
C ILE A 84 2.01 1.20 5.42
N GLN A 85 2.65 2.34 5.72
CA GLN A 85 3.67 2.48 6.75
C GLN A 85 3.33 3.67 7.65
N ALA A 86 3.75 3.60 8.91
CA ALA A 86 3.79 4.76 9.79
C ALA A 86 5.20 5.33 9.75
N ARG A 87 5.33 6.65 9.52
CA ARG A 87 6.62 7.34 9.35
C ARG A 87 6.64 8.64 10.12
N ARG A 88 7.84 9.15 10.39
CA ARG A 88 8.01 10.50 10.94
C ARG A 88 7.66 11.51 9.85
N ALA A 89 6.82 12.49 10.20
CA ALA A 89 6.42 13.55 9.27
C ALA A 89 7.54 14.57 9.01
N ASP A 90 8.43 14.76 9.99
CA ASP A 90 9.55 15.71 9.93
C ASP A 90 10.68 15.14 9.05
N PRO A 91 10.97 15.71 7.88
CA PRO A 91 12.02 15.22 6.99
C PRO A 91 13.44 15.37 7.57
N ALA A 92 13.63 16.23 8.57
CA ALA A 92 14.92 16.35 9.27
C ALA A 92 15.17 15.15 10.22
N ARG A 93 14.15 14.32 10.44
CA ARG A 93 14.21 13.10 11.25
C ARG A 93 13.88 11.92 10.35
N ASP A 94 14.90 11.13 9.99
CA ASP A 94 14.82 9.90 9.19
C ASP A 94 13.37 9.43 8.92
N ASN A 95 12.85 9.86 7.77
CA ASN A 95 11.47 9.65 7.34
C ASN A 95 11.37 8.50 6.32
N GLU A 96 12.50 7.86 6.01
CA GLU A 96 12.59 6.66 5.18
C GLU A 96 12.39 5.40 6.04
N VAL A 97 12.74 5.48 7.32
CA VAL A 97 12.53 4.40 8.28
C VAL A 97 11.15 4.50 8.91
N ALA A 98 10.39 3.41 8.78
CA ALA A 98 9.10 3.29 9.42
C ALA A 98 9.21 3.19 10.96
N VAL A 99 8.18 3.67 11.65
CA VAL A 99 8.13 3.72 13.13
C VAL A 99 6.94 2.93 13.67
N GLY A 100 7.12 2.35 14.86
CA GLY A 100 6.11 1.47 15.47
C GLY A 100 5.97 0.15 14.71
N THR A 101 4.95 -0.63 15.05
CA THR A 101 4.70 -1.95 14.41
C THR A 101 3.21 -2.10 14.21
N PHE A 102 2.79 -2.41 12.98
CA PHE A 102 1.41 -2.83 12.75
C PHE A 102 1.18 -4.23 13.30
N SER A 103 0.07 -4.41 14.00
CA SER A 103 -0.37 -5.69 14.56
C SER A 103 -1.87 -5.87 14.35
N SER A 104 -2.37 -7.09 14.52
CA SER A 104 -3.81 -7.42 14.46
C SER A 104 -4.50 -6.98 13.16
N ALA A 105 -3.78 -7.03 12.04
CA ALA A 105 -4.35 -6.69 10.75
C ALA A 105 -5.43 -7.72 10.35
N PRO A 106 -6.49 -7.31 9.61
CA PRO A 106 -7.56 -8.22 9.20
C PRO A 106 -7.02 -9.47 8.48
N ALA A 107 -7.72 -10.60 8.59
CA ALA A 107 -7.28 -11.87 7.98
C ALA A 107 -7.10 -11.79 6.45
N THR A 108 -7.77 -10.84 5.80
CA THR A 108 -7.61 -10.52 4.39
C THR A 108 -6.40 -9.63 4.12
N THR A 109 -5.42 -9.56 5.01
CA THR A 109 -4.22 -8.74 4.85
C THR A 109 -2.99 -9.56 5.21
N GLN A 110 -1.83 -9.09 4.79
CA GLN A 110 -0.54 -9.71 5.07
C GLN A 110 0.38 -8.68 5.70
N LEU A 111 1.27 -9.15 6.57
CA LEU A 111 2.37 -8.34 7.06
C LEU A 111 3.55 -8.43 6.09
N LEU A 112 4.11 -7.28 5.71
CA LEU A 112 5.39 -7.16 5.02
C LEU A 112 6.38 -6.54 6.00
N PHE A 113 7.55 -7.17 6.15
CA PHE A 113 8.62 -6.60 6.96
C PHE A 113 9.55 -5.76 6.10
N CYS A 114 9.66 -4.47 6.39
CA CYS A 114 10.70 -3.60 5.85
C CYS A 114 11.62 -3.19 6.99
N HIS A 115 12.94 -3.32 6.82
CA HIS A 115 13.91 -2.92 7.85
C HIS A 115 13.58 -3.50 9.26
N ASN A 116 13.05 -4.72 9.32
CA ASN A 116 12.56 -5.42 10.53
C ASN A 116 11.32 -4.80 11.22
N VAL A 117 10.62 -3.88 10.55
CA VAL A 117 9.35 -3.29 11.00
C VAL A 117 8.19 -3.89 10.20
N ALA A 118 7.11 -4.28 10.88
CA ALA A 118 5.94 -4.86 10.22
C ALA A 118 5.00 -3.79 9.64
N HIS A 119 4.60 -3.99 8.39
CA HIS A 119 3.70 -3.15 7.61
C HIS A 119 2.52 -3.96 7.10
N VAL A 120 1.37 -3.32 6.83
CA VAL A 120 0.19 -4.02 6.30
C VAL A 120 0.09 -3.83 4.79
N ARG A 121 -0.21 -4.91 4.10
CA ARG A 121 -0.60 -4.94 2.68
C ARG A 121 -1.79 -5.86 2.49
N ASN A 122 -2.60 -5.65 1.45
CA ASN A 122 -3.65 -6.61 1.07
C ASN A 122 -3.20 -7.45 -0.15
N PRO A 123 -3.44 -8.78 -0.18
CA PRO A 123 -3.47 -9.55 -1.43
C PRO A 123 -4.47 -8.98 -2.46
N VAL A 124 -4.04 -8.90 -3.73
CA VAL A 124 -4.90 -8.55 -4.88
C VAL A 124 -5.47 -9.83 -5.48
#